data_AF-A0A6I2G3N3-F1
#
_entry.id   AF-A0A6I2G3N3-F1
#
_cell.length_a   1.000
_cell.length_b   1.000
_cell.length_c   1.000
_cell.angle_alpha   90.00
_cell.angle_beta   90.00
_cell.angle_gamma   90.00
#
_symmetry.space_group_name_H-M   'P 1'
#
loop_
_entity.id
_entity.type
_entity.pdbx_description
1 polymer ?
#
loop_
_entity_poly.entity_id
_entity_poly.type
_entity_poly.pdbx_seq_one_letter_code
_entity_poly.pdbx_strand_id
1 'polypeptide(L)'
;MKRIATTVPTIGVTLVAILALVGCSTDTSTHPASITAQTTTSSYPDTLYKDADMIAIYNETHPGTFDRINNYADKNGRSFQFFDSNGHPNADVIQSHRDVYTQARDTIVPIDFQTEYYSEHGYN
;
A
#
# COMPACT_ATOMS: atom_id res chain seq x y z
N MET A 1 16.79 48.81 -59.06
CA MET A 1 15.63 47.92 -58.89
C MET A 1 15.91 47.06 -57.66
N LYS A 2 15.61 47.55 -56.45
CA LYS A 2 14.38 47.40 -55.64
C LYS A 2 14.09 45.93 -55.27
N ARG A 3 14.42 45.57 -54.01
CA ARG A 3 14.11 44.30 -53.33
C ARG A 3 12.61 44.23 -53.04
N ILE A 4 11.99 43.07 -53.21
CA ILE A 4 10.66 42.77 -52.68
C ILE A 4 10.74 41.39 -52.02
N ALA A 5 10.67 41.40 -50.69
CA ALA A 5 10.46 40.22 -49.86
C ALA A 5 8.95 39.98 -49.76
N THR A 6 8.51 38.74 -49.97
CA THR A 6 7.09 38.37 -49.87
C THR A 6 6.92 37.34 -48.76
N THR A 7 6.33 37.81 -47.67
CA THR A 7 5.88 37.09 -46.49
C THR A 7 4.66 36.22 -46.83
N VAL A 8 4.62 34.98 -46.35
CA VAL A 8 3.48 34.06 -46.49
C VAL A 8 2.59 34.16 -45.24
N PRO A 9 1.26 34.33 -45.36
CA PRO A 9 0.35 34.37 -44.22
C PRO A 9 -0.19 33.00 -43.78
N THR A 10 -0.46 32.95 -42.48
CA THR A 10 -0.96 31.90 -41.59
C THR A 10 -2.43 31.56 -41.80
N ILE A 11 -2.82 30.27 -41.87
CA ILE A 11 -4.16 29.80 -41.44
C ILE A 11 -4.03 28.36 -40.88
N GLY A 12 -3.93 28.24 -39.56
CA GLY A 12 -4.02 26.98 -38.83
C GLY A 12 -5.31 26.94 -38.03
N VAL A 13 -6.16 25.96 -38.35
CA VAL A 13 -7.55 25.81 -37.92
C VAL A 13 -7.71 25.72 -36.40
N THR A 14 -8.67 26.47 -35.88
CA THR A 14 -9.23 26.40 -34.52
C THR A 14 -9.93 25.07 -34.26
N LEU A 15 -9.56 24.37 -33.18
CA LEU A 15 -10.44 23.39 -32.54
C LEU A 15 -10.70 23.86 -31.10
N VAL A 16 -11.88 24.44 -30.90
CA VAL A 16 -12.44 24.75 -29.58
C VAL A 16 -13.32 23.57 -29.18
N ALA A 17 -13.03 22.95 -28.04
CA ALA A 17 -13.99 22.16 -27.29
C ALA A 17 -13.94 22.62 -25.83
N ILE A 18 -15.11 22.96 -25.28
CA ILE A 18 -15.34 23.47 -23.94
C ILE A 18 -16.23 22.45 -23.20
N LEU A 19 -16.07 22.38 -21.87
CA LEU A 19 -16.99 21.84 -20.82
C LEU A 19 -16.99 20.30 -20.63
N ALA A 20 -16.99 19.69 -19.44
CA ALA A 20 -17.06 20.18 -18.05
C ALA A 20 -16.72 19.03 -17.05
N LEU A 21 -16.26 19.41 -15.85
CA LEU A 21 -16.56 18.81 -14.52
C LEU A 21 -16.25 17.32 -14.24
N VAL A 22 -15.13 17.08 -13.55
CA VAL A 22 -14.97 16.29 -12.29
C VAL A 22 -13.66 16.83 -11.69
N GLY A 23 -13.50 17.30 -10.46
CA GLY A 23 -14.08 16.91 -9.18
C GLY A 23 -12.89 16.75 -8.23
N CYS A 24 -12.84 17.58 -7.19
CA CYS A 24 -12.05 17.49 -5.96
C CYS A 24 -10.61 16.94 -6.00
N SER A 25 -9.71 17.86 -5.63
CA SER A 25 -8.75 17.72 -4.53
C SER A 25 -7.73 16.58 -4.57
N THR A 26 -6.49 17.00 -4.77
CA THR A 26 -5.30 16.59 -4.01
C THR A 26 -5.50 15.41 -3.06
N ASP A 27 -4.91 14.27 -3.39
CA ASP A 27 -4.23 13.43 -2.40
C ASP A 27 -3.03 12.77 -3.10
N THR A 28 -1.95 13.54 -3.19
CA THR A 28 -0.64 12.93 -3.04
C THR A 28 -0.68 12.33 -1.64
N SER A 29 -0.89 11.02 -1.51
CA SER A 29 -0.73 10.31 -0.25
C SER A 29 0.75 10.35 0.13
N THR A 30 1.14 11.53 0.59
CA THR A 30 2.36 11.78 1.33
C THR A 30 1.99 11.32 2.71
N HIS A 31 2.25 10.06 3.04
CA HIS A 31 2.27 9.63 4.43
C HIS A 31 3.22 10.61 5.16
N PRO A 32 2.75 11.47 6.08
CA PRO A 32 3.66 12.28 6.84
C PRO A 32 4.44 11.33 7.75
N ALA A 33 5.70 11.11 7.40
CA ALA A 33 6.66 10.42 8.25
C ALA A 33 6.89 11.26 9.50
N SER A 34 6.30 10.85 10.62
CA SER A 34 6.81 11.09 11.98
C SER A 34 5.99 10.29 12.97
N ILE A 35 6.42 9.06 13.23
CA ILE A 35 6.21 8.45 14.54
C ILE A 35 7.59 8.01 15.01
N THR A 36 8.14 8.82 15.92
CA THR A 36 9.31 8.51 16.72
C THR A 36 9.19 7.08 17.22
N ALA A 37 10.10 6.20 16.80
CA ALA A 37 10.15 4.82 17.25
C ALA A 37 10.33 4.80 18.77
N GLN A 38 9.22 4.63 19.49
CA GLN A 38 9.24 4.45 20.92
C GLN A 38 9.52 2.98 21.15
N THR A 39 10.79 2.65 21.35
CA THR A 39 11.25 1.30 21.68
C THR A 39 10.64 0.89 23.01
N THR A 40 9.42 0.36 22.97
CA THR A 40 8.85 -0.35 24.10
C THR A 40 9.28 -1.80 23.94
N THR A 41 10.16 -2.25 24.84
CA THR A 41 10.44 -3.66 25.06
C THR A 41 9.18 -4.32 25.63
N SER A 42 8.16 -4.45 24.80
CA SER A 42 6.99 -5.27 25.06
C SER A 42 7.38 -6.69 24.69
N SER A 43 7.16 -7.64 25.61
CA SER A 43 7.23 -9.06 25.31
C SER A 43 6.19 -9.35 24.22
N TYR A 44 6.64 -9.32 22.96
CA TYR A 44 5.80 -9.54 21.80
C TYR A 44 5.11 -10.91 21.91
N PRO A 45 3.79 -10.99 21.70
CA PRO A 45 3.12 -12.28 21.67
C PRO A 45 3.63 -13.07 20.46
N ASP A 46 4.11 -14.28 20.74
CA ASP A 46 4.72 -15.24 19.81
C ASP A 46 3.92 -15.44 18.51
N THR A 47 2.58 -15.30 18.56
CA THR A 47 1.71 -15.43 17.38
C THR A 47 1.87 -14.32 16.35
N LEU A 48 2.27 -13.10 16.73
CA LEU A 48 2.41 -11.98 15.79
C LEU A 48 3.61 -12.20 14.85
N TYR A 49 4.74 -12.62 15.41
CA TYR A 49 5.93 -12.88 14.60
C TYR A 49 5.73 -14.08 13.66
N LYS A 50 4.96 -15.08 14.07
CA LYS A 50 4.58 -16.22 13.20
C LYS A 50 3.74 -15.78 12.02
N ASP A 51 2.72 -14.97 12.26
CA ASP A 51 1.89 -14.43 11.18
C ASP A 51 2.74 -13.59 10.20
N ALA A 52 3.63 -12.76 10.73
CA ALA A 52 4.49 -11.91 9.91
C ALA A 52 5.47 -12.72 9.06
N ASP A 53 6.06 -13.78 9.63
CA ASP A 53 6.94 -14.71 8.92
C ASP A 53 6.19 -15.49 7.82
N MET A 54 5.01 -16.02 8.15
CA MET A 54 4.10 -16.66 7.18
C MET A 54 3.79 -15.73 6.00
N ILE A 55 3.44 -14.47 6.27
CA ILE A 55 3.15 -13.47 5.24
C ILE A 55 4.41 -13.19 4.39
N ALA A 56 5.58 -13.14 5.02
CA ALA A 56 6.84 -12.94 4.30
C ALA A 56 7.12 -14.09 3.32
N ILE A 57 6.96 -15.34 3.76
CA ILE A 57 7.11 -16.53 2.90
C ILE A 57 6.07 -16.52 1.78
N TYR A 58 4.82 -16.20 2.08
CA TYR A 58 3.77 -16.09 1.05
C TYR A 58 4.13 -15.03 0.00
N ASN A 59 4.70 -13.90 0.42
CA ASN A 59 5.12 -12.82 -0.47
C ASN A 59 6.26 -13.22 -1.43
N GLU A 60 7.10 -14.20 -1.07
CA GLU A 60 8.17 -14.71 -1.97
C GLU A 60 7.60 -15.28 -3.27
N THR A 61 6.42 -15.90 -3.20
CA THR A 61 5.72 -16.48 -4.36
C THR A 61 4.59 -15.58 -4.87
N HIS A 62 4.12 -14.62 -4.06
CA HIS A 62 3.06 -13.67 -4.39
C HIS A 62 3.51 -12.22 -4.10
N PRO A 63 4.36 -11.63 -4.96
CA PRO A 63 4.89 -10.29 -4.75
C PRO A 63 3.79 -9.24 -4.62
N GLY A 64 3.99 -8.29 -3.70
CA GLY A 64 3.02 -7.23 -3.41
C GLY A 64 2.02 -7.60 -2.31
N THR A 65 2.19 -8.75 -1.65
CA THR A 65 1.36 -9.13 -0.50
C THR A 65 1.47 -8.11 0.63
N PHE A 66 2.68 -7.62 0.93
CA PHE A 66 2.85 -6.56 1.94
C PHE A 66 2.06 -5.30 1.60
N ASP A 67 2.10 -4.85 0.34
CA ASP A 67 1.33 -3.68 -0.10
C ASP A 67 -0.18 -3.93 0.02
N ARG A 68 -0.66 -5.12 -0.35
CA ARG A 68 -2.08 -5.47 -0.22
C ARG A 68 -2.52 -5.44 1.24
N ILE A 69 -1.69 -5.93 2.16
CA ILE A 69 -1.98 -5.92 3.60
C ILE A 69 -1.91 -4.49 4.15
N ASN A 70 -0.90 -3.71 3.77
CA ASN A 70 -0.74 -2.33 4.19
C ASN A 70 -1.88 -1.42 3.69
N ASN A 71 -2.47 -1.75 2.53
CA ASN A 71 -3.59 -1.02 1.94
C ASN A 71 -4.96 -1.64 2.28
N TYR A 72 -5.00 -2.68 3.11
CA TYR A 72 -6.27 -3.23 3.58
C TYR A 72 -6.97 -2.21 4.47
N ALA A 73 -8.12 -1.72 4.00
CA ALA A 73 -8.87 -0.69 4.70
C ALA A 73 -9.77 -1.30 5.78
N ASP A 74 -9.74 -0.71 6.97
CA ASP A 74 -10.73 -0.99 8.01
C ASP A 74 -12.14 -0.56 7.55
N LYS A 75 -13.14 -0.86 8.37
CA LYS A 75 -14.55 -0.48 8.12
C LYS A 75 -14.79 1.03 7.93
N ASN A 76 -13.82 1.88 8.30
CA ASN A 76 -13.88 3.33 8.16
C ASN A 76 -13.02 3.84 7.00
N GLY A 77 -12.44 2.95 6.18
CA GLY A 77 -11.57 3.32 5.06
C GLY A 77 -10.13 3.61 5.44
N ARG A 78 -9.69 3.30 6.68
CA ARG A 78 -8.32 3.57 7.14
C ARG A 78 -7.42 2.37 6.89
N SER A 79 -6.25 2.62 6.32
CA SER A 79 -5.21 1.61 6.14
C SER A 79 -4.05 1.86 7.11
N PHE A 80 -3.21 0.84 7.31
CA PHE A 80 -2.13 0.88 8.30
C PHE A 80 -0.86 0.27 7.74
N GLN A 81 0.28 0.87 8.06
CA GLN A 81 1.59 0.36 7.65
C GLN A 81 2.01 -0.78 8.58
N PHE A 82 1.50 -1.97 8.33
CA PHE A 82 1.85 -3.19 9.07
C PHE A 82 3.24 -3.72 8.72
N PHE A 83 3.69 -3.53 7.49
CA PHE A 83 5.01 -3.93 7.00
C PHE A 83 5.74 -2.75 6.36
N ASP A 84 7.07 -2.70 6.49
CA ASP A 84 7.89 -1.78 5.71
C ASP A 84 8.13 -2.31 4.28
N SER A 85 8.85 -1.54 3.45
CA SER A 85 9.16 -1.93 2.06
C SER A 85 10.04 -3.17 1.93
N ASN A 86 10.69 -3.59 3.02
CA ASN A 86 11.55 -4.77 3.08
C ASN A 86 10.82 -5.98 3.71
N GLY A 87 9.54 -5.83 4.07
CA GLY A 87 8.76 -6.88 4.71
C GLY A 87 8.98 -7.00 6.21
N HIS A 88 9.64 -6.05 6.87
CA HIS A 88 9.74 -6.06 8.32
C HIS A 88 8.43 -5.61 8.96
N PRO A 89 7.88 -6.36 9.93
CA PRO A 89 6.64 -5.99 10.60
C PRO A 89 6.82 -4.77 11.51
N ASN A 90 5.92 -3.80 11.40
CA ASN A 90 5.76 -2.72 12.37
C ASN A 90 4.86 -3.20 13.50
N ALA A 91 5.49 -3.80 14.49
CA ALA A 91 4.78 -4.63 15.41
C ALA A 91 4.00 -3.81 16.49
N ASP A 92 4.33 -2.52 16.68
CA ASP A 92 3.49 -1.58 17.45
C ASP A 92 2.16 -1.30 16.75
N VAL A 93 2.20 -1.07 15.43
CA VAL A 93 0.99 -0.84 14.60
C VAL A 93 0.13 -2.10 14.53
N ILE A 94 0.76 -3.26 14.38
CA ILE A 94 0.05 -4.55 14.41
C ILE A 94 -0.60 -4.77 15.77
N GLN A 95 0.09 -4.44 16.87
CA GLN A 95 -0.47 -4.61 18.21
C GLN A 95 -1.65 -3.66 18.47
N SER A 96 -1.61 -2.41 17.99
CA SER A 96 -2.69 -1.44 18.16
C SER A 96 -3.89 -1.68 17.24
N HIS A 97 -3.69 -2.38 16.11
CA HIS A 97 -4.72 -2.65 15.09
C HIS A 97 -4.81 -4.14 14.73
N ARG A 98 -4.70 -5.00 15.75
CA ARG A 98 -4.63 -6.46 15.60
C ARG A 98 -5.83 -7.06 14.87
N ASP A 99 -7.02 -6.49 15.08
CA ASP A 99 -8.25 -6.91 14.41
C ASP A 99 -8.16 -6.70 12.90
N VAL A 100 -7.72 -5.50 12.47
CA VAL A 100 -7.55 -5.16 11.05
C VAL A 100 -6.42 -5.98 10.43
N TYR A 101 -5.30 -6.17 11.14
CA TYR A 101 -4.20 -7.01 10.68
C TYR A 101 -4.63 -8.47 10.45
N THR A 102 -5.30 -9.07 11.43
CA THR A 102 -5.83 -10.45 11.32
C THR A 102 -6.79 -10.56 10.14
N GLN A 103 -7.68 -9.58 9.98
CA GLN A 103 -8.65 -9.58 8.88
C GLN A 103 -7.97 -9.45 7.51
N ALA A 104 -6.96 -8.58 7.40
CA ALA A 104 -6.17 -8.43 6.20
C ALA A 104 -5.45 -9.74 5.84
N ARG A 105 -4.78 -10.36 6.81
CA ARG A 105 -4.12 -11.67 6.68
C ARG A 105 -5.10 -12.73 6.18
N ASP A 106 -6.25 -12.88 6.84
CA ASP A 106 -7.24 -13.91 6.51
C ASP A 106 -7.92 -13.68 5.16
N THR A 107 -7.97 -12.43 4.69
CA THR A 107 -8.53 -12.09 3.38
C THR A 107 -7.52 -12.28 2.25
N ILE A 108 -6.24 -11.99 2.51
CA ILE A 108 -5.21 -11.88 1.48
C ILE A 108 -4.41 -13.18 1.35
N VAL A 109 -4.09 -13.82 2.47
CA VAL A 109 -3.35 -15.08 2.52
C VAL A 109 -4.34 -16.23 2.57
N PRO A 110 -4.36 -17.12 1.57
CA PRO A 110 -5.28 -18.24 1.51
C PRO A 110 -5.21 -19.16 2.75
N ILE A 111 -6.36 -19.61 3.24
CA ILE A 111 -6.46 -20.39 4.48
C ILE A 111 -5.74 -21.75 4.41
N ASP A 112 -5.68 -22.35 3.22
CA ASP A 112 -4.91 -23.56 2.94
C ASP A 112 -3.41 -23.34 3.15
N PHE A 113 -2.86 -22.24 2.62
CA PHE A 113 -1.47 -21.85 2.86
C PHE A 113 -1.20 -21.60 4.35
N GLN A 114 -2.10 -20.87 5.03
CA GLN A 114 -1.95 -20.61 6.47
C GLN A 114 -1.92 -21.92 7.26
N THR A 115 -2.83 -22.85 6.94
CA THR A 115 -2.94 -24.14 7.62
C THR A 115 -1.70 -25.01 7.39
N GLU A 116 -1.21 -25.06 6.16
CA GLU A 116 0.03 -25.76 5.80
C GLU A 116 1.22 -25.18 6.58
N TYR A 117 1.39 -23.86 6.56
CA TYR A 117 2.47 -23.18 7.28
C TYR A 117 2.48 -23.52 8.78
N TYR A 118 1.34 -23.37 9.46
CA TYR A 118 1.27 -23.65 10.90
C TYR A 118 1.48 -25.14 11.22
N SER A 119 1.02 -26.04 10.35
CA SER A 119 1.22 -27.49 10.50
C SER A 119 2.68 -27.88 10.38
N GLU A 120 3.40 -27.32 9.40
CA GLU A 120 4.83 -27.60 9.17
C GLU A 120 5.73 -27.04 10.27
N HIS A 121 5.34 -25.91 10.86
CA HIS A 121 6.15 -25.22 11.87
C HIS A 121 5.75 -25.59 13.31
N GLY A 122 4.89 -26.60 13.49
CA GLY A 122 4.54 -27.17 14.80
C GLY A 122 3.65 -26.26 15.66
N TYR A 123 2.85 -25.40 15.02
CA TYR A 123 1.92 -24.49 15.68
C TYR A 123 0.49 -25.04 15.56
N ASN A 124 0.15 -26.01 16.42
CA ASN A 124 -1.22 -26.54 16.57
C ASN A 124 -1.84 -26.09 17.89
#